data_AF-A0A9D6FTG2-F1
#
_entry.id   AF-A0A9D6FTG2-F1
#
_cell.length_a   1.000
_cell.length_b   1.000
_cell.length_c   1.000
_cell.angle_alpha   90.00
_cell.angle_beta   90.00
_cell.angle_gamma   90.00
#
_symmetry.space_group_name_H-M   'P 1'
#
loop_
_entity.id
_entity.type
_entity.pdbx_description
1 polymer ?
#
loop_
_entity_poly.entity_id
_entity_poly.type
_entity_poly.pdbx_seq_one_letter_code
_entity_poly.pdbx_strand_id
1 'polypeptide(L)'
;MRMFAPVLALCLAQDPAKQEYKAPDTKPGAKEGWEDYVEPPMYDAEKVKDLAPGLDSPEAAVVHFYASRIRGDEKWKEALPPREKWDKSLERKLAKMEKWVFKKMQLVGRKKVGEDEWYVKIYMEVEIEGKKDSGKDTATVRRIEGKWYVARPPT
;
A
#
# COMPACT_ATOMS: atom_id res chain seq x y z
N MET A 1 -9.77 37.67 49.54
CA MET A 1 -9.38 36.36 48.98
C MET A 1 -10.07 36.19 47.63
N ARG A 2 -9.35 36.38 46.52
CA ARG A 2 -9.84 36.06 45.17
C ARG A 2 -9.05 34.85 44.69
N MET A 3 -9.73 33.71 44.58
CA MET A 3 -9.16 32.49 43.99
C MET A 3 -9.11 32.66 42.47
N PHE A 4 -7.91 32.64 41.91
CA PHE A 4 -7.69 32.47 40.48
C PHE A 4 -7.51 30.98 40.21
N ALA A 5 -8.44 30.38 39.46
CA ALA A 5 -8.26 29.06 38.89
C ALA A 5 -7.56 29.20 37.52
N PRO A 6 -6.58 28.35 37.17
CA PRO A 6 -5.97 28.38 35.84
C PRO A 6 -6.88 27.67 34.83
N VAL A 7 -7.17 28.35 33.73
CA VAL A 7 -7.78 27.75 32.54
C VAL A 7 -6.69 26.92 31.85
N LEU A 8 -6.71 25.60 32.04
CA LEU A 8 -5.94 24.69 31.22
C LEU A 8 -6.53 24.71 29.79
N ALA A 9 -5.82 25.35 28.86
CA ALA A 9 -6.10 25.23 27.45
C ALA A 9 -5.70 23.83 26.98
N LEU A 10 -6.69 22.96 26.81
CA LEU A 10 -6.54 21.64 26.18
C LEU A 10 -6.32 21.86 24.67
N CYS A 11 -5.06 21.90 24.24
CA CYS A 11 -4.73 21.79 22.82
C CYS A 11 -5.08 20.37 22.35
N LEU A 12 -6.29 20.20 21.82
CA LEU A 12 -6.63 19.04 21.00
C LEU A 12 -5.75 19.07 19.75
N ALA A 13 -4.73 18.23 19.73
CA ALA A 13 -4.03 17.90 18.49
C ALA A 13 -5.07 17.30 17.54
N GLN A 14 -5.46 18.08 16.52
CA GLN A 14 -6.24 17.55 15.42
C GLN A 14 -5.33 16.59 14.67
N ASP A 15 -5.57 15.29 14.80
CA ASP A 15 -5.00 14.29 13.90
C ASP A 15 -5.30 14.75 12.46
N PRO A 16 -4.28 14.92 11.59
CA PRO A 16 -4.52 15.33 10.22
C PRO A 16 -5.46 14.31 9.59
N ALA A 17 -6.56 14.83 9.03
CA ALA A 17 -7.63 14.02 8.45
C ALA A 17 -7.04 12.95 7.53
N LYS A 18 -7.20 11.68 7.93
CA LYS A 18 -6.74 10.52 7.17
C LYS A 18 -7.42 10.57 5.80
N GLN A 19 -6.67 10.89 4.75
CA GLN A 19 -7.22 10.99 3.41
C GLN A 19 -7.87 9.65 3.03
N GLU A 20 -9.18 9.67 2.80
CA GLU A 20 -9.94 8.47 2.44
C GLU A 20 -9.48 8.01 1.06
N TYR A 21 -9.03 6.77 0.98
CA TYR A 21 -8.55 6.19 -0.27
C TYR A 21 -9.73 5.63 -1.07
N LYS A 22 -9.87 6.09 -2.31
CA LYS A 22 -10.81 5.51 -3.28
C LYS A 22 -10.03 4.76 -4.36
N ALA A 23 -10.35 3.48 -4.54
CA ALA A 23 -9.80 2.70 -5.64
C ALA A 23 -10.23 3.30 -7.00
N PRO A 24 -9.36 3.29 -8.03
CA PRO A 24 -9.74 3.71 -9.37
C PRO A 24 -10.85 2.83 -9.95
N ASP A 25 -11.65 3.40 -10.84
CA ASP A 25 -12.64 2.64 -11.59
C ASP A 25 -11.96 1.58 -12.48
N THR A 26 -12.70 0.54 -12.87
CA THR A 26 -12.16 -0.53 -13.71
C THR A 26 -12.94 -0.73 -15.00
N LYS A 27 -12.26 -1.31 -15.99
CA LYS A 27 -12.86 -1.79 -17.24
C LYS A 27 -12.38 -3.21 -17.54
N PRO A 28 -13.10 -3.99 -18.37
CA PRO A 28 -12.62 -5.28 -18.84
C PRO A 28 -11.22 -5.14 -19.46
N GLY A 29 -10.29 -5.97 -18.98
CA GLY A 29 -8.91 -6.00 -19.48
C GLY A 29 -8.77 -6.89 -20.71
N ALA A 30 -7.63 -6.77 -21.40
CA ALA A 30 -7.36 -7.54 -22.61
C ALA A 30 -7.18 -9.07 -22.37
N LYS A 31 -6.91 -9.47 -21.12
CA LYS A 31 -6.72 -10.87 -20.73
C LYS A 31 -7.92 -11.35 -19.90
N GLU A 32 -8.32 -12.59 -20.11
CA GLU A 32 -9.46 -13.17 -19.40
C GLU A 32 -9.31 -13.12 -17.86
N GLY A 33 -10.36 -12.62 -17.22
CA GLY A 33 -10.45 -12.43 -15.77
C GLY A 33 -9.63 -11.25 -15.23
N TRP A 34 -8.94 -10.49 -16.09
CA TRP A 34 -8.30 -9.24 -15.69
C TRP A 34 -9.23 -8.05 -15.94
N GLU A 35 -9.20 -7.12 -14.99
CA GLU A 35 -9.74 -5.78 -15.13
C GLU A 35 -8.56 -4.79 -15.14
N ASP A 36 -8.60 -3.81 -16.02
CA ASP A 36 -7.62 -2.72 -16.05
C ASP A 36 -8.21 -1.51 -15.32
N TYR A 37 -7.38 -0.83 -14.53
CA TYR A 37 -7.82 0.42 -13.89
C TYR A 37 -7.92 1.53 -14.93
N VAL A 38 -8.95 2.36 -14.79
CA VAL A 38 -9.18 3.54 -15.61
C VAL A 38 -8.46 4.72 -14.96
N GLU A 39 -7.52 5.31 -15.71
CA GLU A 39 -6.74 6.48 -15.28
C GLU A 39 -6.14 6.39 -13.86
N PRO A 40 -5.48 5.28 -13.51
CA PRO A 40 -4.95 5.11 -12.16
C PRO A 40 -3.87 6.18 -11.88
N PRO A 41 -3.89 6.83 -10.71
CA PRO A 41 -2.88 7.82 -10.38
C PRO A 41 -1.50 7.16 -10.25
N MET A 42 -0.48 7.85 -10.76
CA MET A 42 0.91 7.57 -10.40
C MET A 42 1.16 8.15 -9.01
N TYR A 43 1.64 7.32 -8.09
CA TYR A 43 2.06 7.71 -6.75
C TYR A 43 3.56 7.89 -6.72
N ASP A 44 4.01 9.06 -6.30
CA ASP A 44 5.41 9.45 -6.06
C ASP A 44 5.52 10.07 -4.67
N ALA A 45 6.74 10.48 -4.28
CA ALA A 45 7.01 11.05 -2.97
C ALA A 45 6.07 12.21 -2.57
N GLU A 46 5.65 13.05 -3.52
CA GLU A 46 4.75 14.17 -3.25
C GLU A 46 3.33 13.67 -2.95
N LYS A 47 2.80 12.80 -3.80
CA LYS A 47 1.44 12.28 -3.66
C LYS A 47 1.26 11.31 -2.49
N VAL A 48 2.34 10.65 -2.05
CA VAL A 48 2.24 9.69 -0.94
C VAL A 48 2.46 10.32 0.42
N LYS A 49 2.89 11.60 0.51
CA LYS A 49 3.33 12.24 1.76
C LYS A 49 2.37 12.02 2.94
N ASP A 50 1.07 12.19 2.69
CA ASP A 50 0.00 12.07 3.69
C ASP A 50 -0.96 10.90 3.40
N LEU A 51 -0.60 10.03 2.45
CA LEU A 51 -1.46 8.93 1.98
C LEU A 51 -1.28 7.67 2.84
N ALA A 52 -2.24 7.37 3.70
CA ALA A 52 -2.26 6.15 4.51
C ALA A 52 -3.62 5.44 4.42
N PRO A 53 -3.90 4.75 3.30
CA PRO A 53 -5.15 4.00 3.11
C PRO A 53 -5.39 2.98 4.22
N GLY A 54 -6.64 2.56 4.38
CA GLY A 54 -6.98 1.40 5.20
C GLY A 54 -6.53 0.08 4.56
N LEU A 55 -6.98 -1.02 5.17
CA LEU A 55 -6.80 -2.39 4.67
C LEU A 55 -8.15 -3.03 4.30
N ASP A 56 -9.10 -2.18 3.92
CA ASP A 56 -10.51 -2.48 3.64
C ASP A 56 -10.73 -3.04 2.22
N SER A 57 -9.81 -2.77 1.30
CA SER A 57 -9.82 -3.28 -0.07
C SER A 57 -8.45 -3.82 -0.50
N PRO A 58 -8.40 -4.72 -1.50
CA PRO A 58 -7.13 -5.24 -2.03
C PRO A 58 -6.23 -4.12 -2.56
N GLU A 59 -6.79 -3.09 -3.18
CA GLU A 59 -6.06 -1.93 -3.68
C GLU A 59 -5.52 -1.06 -2.55
N ALA A 60 -6.33 -0.79 -1.52
CA ALA A 60 -5.91 0.00 -0.38
C ALA A 60 -4.71 -0.64 0.33
N ALA A 61 -4.71 -1.98 0.49
CA ALA A 61 -3.58 -2.70 1.07
C ALA A 61 -2.28 -2.54 0.25
N VAL A 62 -2.37 -2.64 -1.09
CA VAL A 62 -1.22 -2.44 -1.98
C VAL A 62 -0.72 -0.99 -1.91
N VAL A 63 -1.63 -0.01 -2.00
CA VAL A 63 -1.25 1.41 -1.95
C VAL A 63 -0.68 1.76 -0.59
N HIS A 64 -1.24 1.25 0.51
CA HIS A 64 -0.68 1.43 1.85
C HIS A 64 0.77 0.92 1.91
N PHE A 65 0.99 -0.31 1.46
CA PHE A 65 2.31 -0.93 1.45
C PHE A 65 3.32 -0.07 0.66
N TYR A 66 3.01 0.27 -0.60
CA TYR A 66 3.96 0.99 -1.45
C TYR A 66 4.10 2.47 -1.14
N ALA A 67 3.03 3.15 -0.70
CA ALA A 67 3.10 4.54 -0.27
C ALA A 67 4.06 4.69 0.92
N SER A 68 3.96 3.80 1.90
CA SER A 68 4.91 3.73 3.02
C SER A 68 6.34 3.44 2.56
N ARG A 69 6.54 2.48 1.65
CA ARG A 69 7.85 2.19 1.06
C ARG A 69 8.46 3.37 0.30
N ILE A 70 7.65 4.17 -0.39
CA ILE A 70 8.09 5.39 -1.10
C ILE A 70 8.46 6.50 -0.11
N ARG A 71 7.70 6.66 0.98
CA ARG A 71 8.03 7.60 2.07
C ARG A 71 9.27 7.20 2.86
N GLY A 72 9.65 5.92 2.83
CA GLY A 72 10.75 5.38 3.63
C GLY A 72 10.40 5.22 5.11
N ASP A 73 9.12 5.15 5.46
CA ASP A 73 8.66 4.83 6.82
C ASP A 73 8.43 3.31 6.98
N GLU A 74 8.07 2.86 8.18
CA GLU A 74 7.86 1.43 8.47
C GLU A 74 6.39 0.97 8.46
N LYS A 75 5.44 1.85 8.12
CA LYS A 75 4.00 1.55 8.17
C LYS A 75 3.58 0.45 7.19
N TRP A 76 4.38 0.18 6.15
CA TRP A 76 4.15 -0.90 5.19
C TRP A 76 4.05 -2.28 5.87
N LYS A 77 4.66 -2.44 7.05
CA LYS A 77 4.55 -3.65 7.87
C LYS A 77 3.11 -3.91 8.32
N GLU A 78 2.28 -2.88 8.48
CA GLU A 78 0.86 -3.01 8.82
C GLU A 78 0.05 -3.66 7.68
N ALA A 79 0.48 -3.44 6.43
CA ALA A 79 -0.12 -4.04 5.24
C ALA A 79 0.39 -5.48 4.97
N LEU A 80 1.25 -6.03 5.82
CA LEU A 80 1.65 -7.43 5.75
C LEU A 80 0.78 -8.31 6.63
N PRO A 81 0.60 -9.60 6.28
CA PRO A 81 -0.07 -10.55 7.15
C PRO A 81 0.56 -10.57 8.55
N PRO A 82 -0.16 -11.04 9.58
CA PRO A 82 0.45 -11.36 10.87
C PRO A 82 1.65 -12.29 10.70
N ARG A 83 2.69 -12.12 11.51
CA ARG A 83 4.00 -12.79 11.32
C ARG A 83 3.89 -14.31 11.30
N GLU A 84 3.01 -14.87 12.12
CA GLU A 84 2.68 -16.30 12.20
C GLU A 84 2.04 -16.86 10.91
N LYS A 85 1.58 -15.99 10.00
CA LYS A 85 1.05 -16.36 8.68
C LYS A 85 2.08 -16.19 7.56
N TRP A 86 3.31 -15.78 7.87
CA TRP A 86 4.35 -15.59 6.84
C TRP A 86 4.82 -16.94 6.31
N ASP A 87 4.91 -17.04 4.98
CA ASP A 87 5.58 -18.15 4.32
C ASP A 87 7.04 -17.77 3.99
N LYS A 88 7.90 -18.77 3.77
CA LYS A 88 9.30 -18.56 3.38
C LYS A 88 9.46 -17.72 2.10
N SER A 89 8.43 -17.69 1.26
CA SER A 89 8.45 -16.91 0.01
C SER A 89 8.34 -15.42 0.31
N LEU A 90 7.42 -15.03 1.19
CA LEU A 90 7.25 -13.66 1.67
C LEU A 90 8.52 -13.16 2.37
N GLU A 91 9.08 -13.95 3.29
CA GLU A 91 10.33 -13.59 3.98
C GLU A 91 11.47 -13.30 3.00
N ARG A 92 11.69 -14.22 2.04
CA ARG A 92 12.72 -14.05 1.01
C ARG A 92 12.49 -12.82 0.14
N LYS A 93 11.23 -12.53 -0.18
CA LYS A 93 10.85 -11.36 -0.99
C LYS A 93 11.12 -10.07 -0.23
N LEU A 94 10.73 -10.00 1.04
CA LEU A 94 10.99 -8.83 1.89
C LEU A 94 12.50 -8.58 2.04
N ALA A 95 13.28 -9.63 2.30
CA ALA A 95 14.74 -9.53 2.38
C ALA A 95 15.36 -9.00 1.06
N LYS A 96 14.84 -9.42 -0.10
CA LYS A 96 15.29 -8.88 -1.41
C LYS A 96 14.95 -7.39 -1.55
N MET A 97 13.79 -6.96 -1.07
CA MET A 97 13.33 -5.58 -1.14
C MET A 97 14.05 -4.65 -0.16
N GLU A 98 14.78 -5.14 0.84
CA GLU A 98 15.55 -4.28 1.76
C GLU A 98 16.54 -3.38 1.02
N LYS A 99 17.09 -3.85 -0.11
CA LYS A 99 18.02 -3.10 -0.95
C LYS A 99 17.35 -2.12 -1.92
N TRP A 100 16.01 -2.09 -1.96
CA TRP A 100 15.25 -1.36 -2.96
C TRP A 100 14.71 -0.05 -2.40
N VAL A 101 14.98 1.03 -3.11
CA VAL A 101 14.36 2.34 -2.85
C VAL A 101 13.23 2.54 -3.84
N PHE A 102 12.00 2.53 -3.35
CA PHE A 102 10.80 2.74 -4.19
C PHE A 102 10.64 4.23 -4.48
N LYS A 103 10.51 4.59 -5.76
CA LYS A 103 10.36 5.98 -6.21
C LYS A 103 8.93 6.27 -6.64
N LYS A 104 8.33 5.37 -7.41
CA LYS A 104 6.95 5.50 -7.88
C LYS A 104 6.22 4.18 -7.91
N MET A 105 4.89 4.23 -7.81
CA MET A 105 4.04 3.11 -8.14
C MET A 105 2.76 3.57 -8.86
N GLN A 106 2.18 2.71 -9.69
CA GLN A 106 0.86 2.90 -10.26
C GLN A 106 0.10 1.57 -10.28
N LEU A 107 -1.18 1.58 -9.88
CA LEU A 107 -2.05 0.42 -10.04
C LEU A 107 -2.33 0.23 -11.53
N VAL A 108 -2.20 -0.99 -12.06
CA VAL A 108 -2.39 -1.25 -13.50
C VAL A 108 -3.65 -2.05 -13.76
N GLY A 109 -3.88 -3.09 -12.97
CA GLY A 109 -5.10 -3.87 -13.07
C GLY A 109 -5.23 -4.84 -11.91
N ARG A 110 -6.32 -5.60 -11.92
CA ARG A 110 -6.61 -6.61 -10.91
C ARG A 110 -7.26 -7.83 -11.52
N LYS A 111 -7.15 -8.94 -10.81
CA LYS A 111 -7.83 -10.19 -11.13
C LYS A 111 -8.25 -10.85 -9.84
N LYS A 112 -9.55 -11.10 -9.72
CA LYS A 112 -10.09 -11.92 -8.63
C LYS A 112 -9.71 -13.37 -8.89
N VAL A 113 -9.11 -14.03 -7.90
CA VAL A 113 -8.68 -15.44 -7.98
C VAL A 113 -9.60 -16.32 -7.13
N GLY A 114 -9.99 -15.81 -5.96
CA GLY A 114 -10.99 -16.39 -5.08
C GLY A 114 -11.75 -15.31 -4.33
N GLU A 115 -12.56 -15.71 -3.35
CA GLU A 115 -13.24 -14.76 -2.47
C GLU A 115 -12.25 -13.92 -1.67
N ASP A 116 -11.24 -14.58 -1.10
CA ASP A 116 -10.23 -13.99 -0.22
C ASP A 116 -8.84 -13.83 -0.86
N GLU A 117 -8.70 -14.00 -2.18
CA GLU A 117 -7.41 -13.85 -2.87
C GLU A 117 -7.56 -13.09 -4.19
N TRP A 118 -6.76 -12.03 -4.34
CA TRP A 118 -6.73 -11.20 -5.54
C TRP A 118 -5.28 -11.03 -6.00
N TYR A 119 -5.13 -10.89 -7.32
CA TYR A 119 -3.91 -10.45 -7.95
C TYR A 119 -4.06 -8.99 -8.33
N VAL A 120 -3.11 -8.16 -7.92
CA VAL A 120 -3.07 -6.74 -8.25
C VAL A 120 -1.80 -6.48 -9.05
N LYS A 121 -1.97 -6.12 -10.32
CA LYS A 121 -0.87 -5.74 -11.20
C LYS A 121 -0.52 -4.30 -10.92
N ILE A 122 0.75 -4.04 -10.71
CA ILE A 122 1.30 -2.71 -10.44
C ILE A 122 2.47 -2.42 -11.36
N TYR A 123 2.66 -1.14 -11.67
CA TYR A 123 3.89 -0.60 -12.19
C TYR A 123 4.70 -0.01 -11.03
N MET A 124 6.01 -0.19 -11.05
CA MET A 124 6.92 0.37 -10.05
C MET A 124 8.16 0.97 -10.73
N GLU A 125 8.65 2.07 -10.18
CA GLU A 125 10.00 2.57 -10.40
C GLU A 125 10.79 2.42 -9.10
N VAL A 126 11.92 1.74 -9.16
CA VAL A 126 12.79 1.47 -8.02
C VAL A 126 14.24 1.85 -8.33
N GLU A 127 15.03 2.02 -7.29
CA GLU A 127 16.47 2.15 -7.37
C GLU A 127 17.10 1.02 -6.54
N ILE A 128 17.97 0.24 -7.17
CA ILE A 128 18.64 -0.92 -6.58
C ILE A 128 20.13 -0.69 -6.71
N GLU A 129 20.83 -0.56 -5.58
CA GLU A 129 22.29 -0.35 -5.54
C GLU A 129 22.75 0.81 -6.48
N GLY A 130 21.98 1.91 -6.50
CA GLY A 130 22.26 3.11 -7.31
C GLY A 130 21.80 3.04 -8.77
N LYS A 131 21.22 1.91 -9.21
CA LYS A 131 20.69 1.73 -10.58
C LYS A 131 19.19 1.84 -10.58
N LYS A 132 18.65 2.65 -11.49
CA LYS A 132 17.19 2.75 -11.71
C LYS A 132 16.70 1.53 -12.47
N ASP A 133 15.57 0.99 -12.03
CA ASP A 133 14.84 -0.08 -12.69
C ASP A 133 13.34 0.21 -12.65
N SER A 134 12.59 -0.27 -13.64
CA SER A 134 11.14 -0.09 -13.68
C SER A 134 10.44 -1.23 -14.42
N GLY A 135 9.25 -1.58 -13.98
CA GLY A 135 8.52 -2.69 -14.57
C GLY A 135 7.10 -2.82 -14.07
N LYS A 136 6.35 -3.70 -14.73
CA LYS A 136 5.02 -4.12 -14.30
C LYS A 136 5.11 -5.53 -13.75
N ASP A 137 4.58 -5.75 -12.55
CA ASP A 137 4.54 -7.06 -11.92
C ASP A 137 3.29 -7.19 -11.04
N THR A 138 3.05 -8.36 -10.47
CA THR A 138 1.82 -8.71 -9.77
C THR A 138 2.07 -8.96 -8.30
N ALA A 139 1.34 -8.25 -7.45
CA ALA A 139 1.21 -8.53 -6.03
C ALA A 139 0.07 -9.52 -5.80
N THR A 140 0.27 -10.49 -4.92
CA THR A 140 -0.82 -11.29 -4.36
C THR A 140 -1.28 -10.64 -3.05
N VAL A 141 -2.57 -10.36 -2.98
CA VAL A 141 -3.22 -9.88 -1.75
C VAL A 141 -4.23 -10.91 -1.27
N ARG A 142 -4.30 -11.06 0.04
CA ARG A 142 -5.19 -12.01 0.70
C ARG A 142 -6.00 -11.35 1.79
N ARG A 143 -7.25 -11.76 1.92
CA ARG A 143 -8.09 -11.38 3.04
C ARG A 143 -7.85 -12.33 4.20
N ILE A 144 -7.53 -11.77 5.35
CA ILE A 144 -7.31 -12.50 6.60
C ILE A 144 -8.08 -11.74 7.68
N GLU A 145 -9.01 -12.43 8.36
CA GLU A 145 -9.79 -11.85 9.46
C GLU A 145 -10.48 -10.52 9.09
N GLY A 146 -11.02 -10.46 7.87
CA GLY A 146 -11.77 -9.31 7.36
C GLY A 146 -10.92 -8.20 6.73
N LYS A 147 -9.60 -8.21 6.87
CA LYS A 147 -8.67 -7.21 6.31
C LYS A 147 -7.84 -7.77 5.15
N TRP A 148 -7.44 -6.91 4.22
CA TRP A 148 -6.59 -7.25 3.09
C TRP A 148 -5.12 -7.00 3.40
N TYR A 149 -4.29 -7.96 3.04
CA TYR A 149 -2.84 -7.94 3.28
C TYR A 149 -2.07 -8.29 2.01
N VAL A 150 -0.88 -7.71 1.86
CA VAL A 150 0.07 -8.05 0.79
C VAL A 150 0.80 -9.34 1.16
N ALA A 151 0.24 -10.47 0.73
CA ALA A 151 0.78 -11.79 1.01
C ALA A 151 2.04 -12.09 0.20
N ARG A 152 2.15 -11.57 -1.03
CA ARG A 152 3.34 -11.70 -1.87
C ARG A 152 3.59 -10.42 -2.67
N PRO A 153 4.54 -9.57 -2.26
CA PRO A 153 4.94 -8.42 -3.07
C PRO A 153 5.76 -8.88 -4.30
N PRO A 154 5.67 -8.17 -5.43
CA PRO A 154 6.57 -8.37 -6.57
C PRO A 154 8.02 -8.03 -6.21
N THR A 155 8.96 -8.78 -6.80
CA THR A 155 10.41 -8.70 -6.53
C THR A 155 11.25 -9.20 -7.69
#